data_AF-K1RQF8-F1
#
_entry.id   AF-K1RQF8-F1
#
_cell.length_a   1.000
_cell.length_b   1.000
_cell.length_c   1.000
_cell.angle_alpha   90.00
_cell.angle_beta   90.00
_cell.angle_gamma   90.00
#
_symmetry.space_group_name_H-M   'P 1'
#
loop_
_entity.id
_entity.type
_entity.pdbx_description
1 polymer ?
#
loop_
_entity_poly.entity_id
_entity_poly.type
_entity_poly.pdbx_seq_one_letter_code
_entity_poly.pdbx_strand_id
1 'polypeptide(L)'
;MFMNLMSGIGWISTYGGYGSKFIVSGVVMIISSVLMTASVVLCMMKFNLAAVIANTAGFAAAMTVLAKMMKYADESGWSDRYTMQPASDIYRNRILPTLIPFILLIAAAVLQYFSYDETLNEKSGG
;
A
#
# COMPACT_ATOMS: atom_id res chain seq x y z
N MET A 1 -0.39 -7.39 -2.51
CA MET A 1 -0.95 -7.93 -1.23
C MET A 1 -0.02 -8.95 -0.60
N PHE A 2 0.28 -10.05 -1.29
CA PHE A 2 1.15 -11.12 -0.79
C PHE A 2 2.54 -10.64 -0.33
N MET A 3 3.13 -9.72 -1.10
CA MET A 3 4.44 -9.15 -0.78
C MET A 3 4.43 -8.34 0.52
N ASN A 4 3.40 -7.51 0.77
CA ASN A 4 3.25 -6.77 2.04
C ASN A 4 3.01 -7.70 3.23
N LEU A 5 2.26 -8.79 3.03
CA LEU A 5 2.04 -9.81 4.05
C LEU A 5 3.37 -10.49 4.44
N MET A 6 4.14 -10.94 3.44
CA MET A 6 5.43 -11.59 3.66
C MET A 6 6.48 -10.64 4.24
N SER A 7 6.51 -9.38 3.80
CA SER A 7 7.36 -8.34 4.40
C SER A 7 6.98 -8.08 5.86
N GLY A 8 5.69 -8.01 6.18
CA GLY A 8 5.22 -7.85 7.56
C GLY A 8 5.61 -9.02 8.47
N ILE A 9 5.47 -10.26 7.98
CA ILE A 9 5.90 -11.47 8.69
C ILE A 9 7.43 -11.49 8.87
N GLY A 10 8.20 -11.13 7.83
CA GLY A 10 9.66 -11.06 7.90
C GLY A 10 10.17 -10.02 8.89
N TRP A 11 9.46 -8.92 9.06
CA TRP A 11 9.79 -7.91 10.07
C TRP A 11 9.47 -8.36 11.49
N ILE A 12 8.40 -9.13 11.67
CA ILE A 12 8.04 -9.71 12.97
C ILE A 12 9.03 -10.83 13.35
N SER A 13 9.50 -11.64 12.40
CA SER A 13 10.47 -12.70 12.69
C SER A 13 11.87 -12.16 13.01
N THR A 14 12.22 -10.98 12.48
CA THR A 14 13.53 -10.34 12.71
C THR A 14 13.53 -9.39 13.93
N TYR A 15 12.45 -9.37 14.73
CA TYR A 15 12.30 -8.41 15.83
C TYR A 15 13.42 -8.48 16.88
N GLY A 16 13.96 -9.69 17.12
CA GLY A 16 14.99 -9.92 18.14
C GLY A 16 16.29 -9.15 17.90
N GLY A 17 16.55 -8.69 16.67
CA GLY A 17 17.74 -7.90 16.32
C GLY A 17 17.51 -6.39 16.22
N TYR A 18 16.26 -5.92 16.06
CA TYR A 18 15.97 -4.53 15.69
C TYR A 18 14.92 -3.83 16.56
N GLY A 19 14.34 -4.52 17.55
CA GLY A 19 13.48 -3.96 18.57
C GLY A 19 11.98 -3.94 18.24
N SER A 20 11.15 -3.68 19.25
CA SER A 20 9.69 -3.81 19.20
C SER A 20 8.99 -2.91 18.16
N LYS A 21 9.67 -1.87 17.65
CA LYS A 21 9.15 -0.99 16.58
C LYS A 21 8.92 -1.75 15.27
N PHE A 22 9.70 -2.81 15.00
CA PHE A 22 9.55 -3.68 13.84
C PHE A 22 8.32 -4.60 13.90
N ILE A 23 7.88 -4.96 15.11
CA ILE A 23 6.63 -5.71 15.30
C ILE A 23 5.45 -4.83 14.90
N VAL A 24 5.40 -3.60 15.41
CA VAL A 24 4.28 -2.68 15.17
C VAL A 24 4.14 -2.36 13.68
N SER A 25 5.25 -2.08 12.98
CA SER A 25 5.23 -1.88 11.53
C SER A 25 4.82 -3.14 10.76
N GLY A 26 5.28 -4.32 11.19
CA GLY A 26 4.95 -5.59 10.54
C GLY A 26 3.47 -5.90 10.66
N VAL A 27 2.87 -5.67 11.83
CA VAL A 27 1.43 -5.81 12.06
C VAL A 27 0.63 -4.84 11.20
N VAL A 28 1.04 -3.57 11.11
CA VAL A 28 0.34 -2.59 10.26
C VAL A 28 0.46 -2.94 8.77
N MET A 29 1.59 -3.49 8.31
CA MET A 29 1.72 -4.02 6.95
C MET A 29 0.78 -5.20 6.67
N ILE A 30 0.64 -6.12 7.63
CA ILE A 30 -0.29 -7.25 7.51
C ILE A 30 -1.73 -6.73 7.42
N ILE A 31 -2.13 -5.83 8.32
CA ILE A 31 -3.47 -5.22 8.31
C ILE A 31 -3.73 -4.51 6.96
N SER A 32 -2.75 -3.74 6.47
CA SER A 32 -2.84 -3.08 5.17
C SER A 32 -3.06 -4.07 4.04
N SER A 33 -2.36 -5.20 4.05
CA SER A 33 -2.52 -6.25 3.03
C SER A 33 -3.90 -6.91 3.06
N VAL A 34 -4.46 -7.13 4.26
CA VAL A 34 -5.81 -7.67 4.44
C VAL A 34 -6.85 -6.66 3.95
N LEU A 35 -6.70 -5.39 4.31
CA LEU A 35 -7.61 -4.33 3.89
C LEU A 35 -7.66 -4.17 2.37
N MET A 36 -6.49 -4.19 1.73
CA MET A 36 -6.39 -4.10 0.28
C MET A 36 -6.83 -5.40 -0.43
N THR A 37 -6.81 -6.56 0.25
CA THR A 37 -7.41 -7.80 -0.30
C THR A 37 -8.94 -7.75 -0.17
N ALA A 38 -9.44 -7.27 0.96
CA ALA A 38 -10.86 -7.05 1.20
C ALA A 38 -11.44 -6.04 0.20
N SER A 39 -10.70 -5.00 -0.21
CA SER A 39 -11.15 -4.08 -1.26
C SER A 39 -11.39 -4.76 -2.60
N VAL A 40 -10.57 -5.75 -2.98
CA VAL A 40 -10.79 -6.50 -4.24
C VAL A 40 -12.05 -7.35 -4.15
N VAL A 41 -12.30 -7.96 -2.99
CA VAL A 41 -13.53 -8.73 -2.73
C VAL A 41 -14.76 -7.82 -2.75
N LEU A 42 -14.69 -6.65 -2.10
CA LEU A 42 -15.73 -5.63 -2.13
C LEU A 42 -16.01 -5.12 -3.55
N CYS A 43 -14.97 -4.97 -4.37
CA CYS A 43 -15.09 -4.60 -5.77
C CYS A 43 -15.83 -5.68 -6.57
N MET A 44 -15.55 -6.97 -6.33
CA MET A 44 -16.27 -8.10 -6.93
C MET A 44 -17.75 -8.13 -6.52
N MET A 45 -18.06 -7.69 -5.30
CA MET A 45 -19.43 -7.57 -4.78
C MET A 45 -20.16 -6.28 -5.24
N LYS A 46 -19.60 -5.55 -6.22
CA LYS A 46 -20.13 -4.28 -6.77
C LYS A 46 -20.15 -3.10 -5.79
N PHE A 47 -19.51 -3.19 -4.63
CA PHE A 47 -19.35 -2.07 -3.70
C PHE A 47 -18.14 -1.20 -4.10
N ASN A 48 -18.20 -0.59 -5.29
CA ASN A 48 -17.06 0.10 -5.92
C ASN A 48 -16.53 1.26 -5.08
N LEU A 49 -17.41 2.05 -4.45
CA LEU A 49 -16.99 3.19 -3.60
C LEU A 49 -16.25 2.72 -2.34
N ALA A 50 -16.79 1.72 -1.65
CA ALA A 50 -16.18 1.15 -0.45
C ALA A 50 -14.85 0.43 -0.77
N ALA A 51 -14.78 -0.23 -1.92
CA ALA A 51 -13.56 -0.87 -2.41
C ALA A 51 -12.44 0.15 -2.65
N VAL A 52 -12.73 1.28 -3.30
CA VAL A 52 -11.74 2.34 -3.54
C VAL A 52 -11.26 2.95 -2.21
N ILE A 53 -12.16 3.23 -1.28
CA ILE A 53 -11.82 3.78 0.04
C ILE A 53 -10.94 2.79 0.84
N ALA A 54 -11.32 1.51 0.87
CA ALA A 54 -10.53 0.49 1.57
C ALA A 54 -9.14 0.29 0.95
N ASN A 55 -9.04 0.32 -0.39
CA ASN A 55 -7.77 0.18 -1.09
C ASN A 55 -6.84 1.38 -0.85
N THR A 56 -7.38 2.60 -0.90
CA THR A 56 -6.61 3.83 -0.63
C THR A 56 -6.14 3.90 0.82
N ALA A 57 -7.00 3.54 1.79
CA ALA A 57 -6.63 3.47 3.20
C ALA A 57 -5.53 2.44 3.45
N GLY A 58 -5.64 1.24 2.88
CA GLY A 58 -4.61 0.19 3.00
C GLY A 58 -3.28 0.58 2.36
N PHE A 59 -3.32 1.25 1.20
CA PHE A 59 -2.10 1.75 0.55
C PHE A 59 -1.42 2.85 1.37
N ALA A 60 -2.18 3.81 1.90
CA ALA A 60 -1.65 4.90 2.72
C ALA A 60 -1.00 4.37 4.02
N ALA A 61 -1.65 3.39 4.67
CA ALA A 61 -1.10 2.72 5.84
C ALA A 61 0.23 2.00 5.51
N ALA A 62 0.31 1.28 4.39
CA ALA A 62 1.56 0.65 3.96
C ALA A 62 2.67 1.69 3.69
N MET A 63 2.35 2.80 3.02
CA MET A 63 3.33 3.85 2.70
C MET A 63 3.84 4.61 3.92
N THR A 64 2.98 4.89 4.90
CA THR A 64 3.39 5.57 6.15
C THR A 64 4.33 4.69 6.98
N VAL A 65 4.08 3.38 7.02
CA VAL A 65 4.96 2.41 7.68
C VAL A 65 6.32 2.35 6.98
N LEU A 66 6.34 2.28 5.65
CA LEU A 66 7.57 2.32 4.87
C LEU A 66 8.37 3.60 5.14
N ALA A 67 7.72 4.77 5.14
CA ALA A 67 8.37 6.04 5.44
C ALA A 67 8.98 6.07 6.85
N LYS A 68 8.25 5.56 7.85
CA LYS A 68 8.74 5.47 9.24
C LYS A 68 9.93 4.52 9.35
N MET A 69 9.90 3.39 8.66
CA MET A 69 11.00 2.43 8.67
C MET A 69 12.23 2.92 7.96
N MET A 70 12.07 3.66 6.86
CA MET A 70 13.20 4.28 6.17
C MET A 70 13.84 5.37 7.02
N LYS A 71 13.05 6.16 7.76
CA LYS A 71 13.58 7.13 8.72
C LYS A 71 14.31 6.44 9.89
N TYR A 72 13.77 5.34 10.40
CA TYR A 72 14.44 4.56 11.45
C TYR A 72 15.74 3.93 10.95
N ALA A 73 15.77 3.46 9.71
CA ALA A 73 16.97 2.95 9.06
C ALA A 73 18.03 4.07 8.90
N ASP A 74 17.62 5.28 8.52
CA ASP A 74 18.51 6.44 8.41
C ASP A 74 19.09 6.85 9.78
N GLU A 75 18.24 6.93 10.82
CA GLU A 75 18.66 7.23 12.20
C GLU A 75 19.56 6.16 12.82
N SER A 76 19.43 4.90 12.39
CA SER A 76 20.29 3.79 12.81
C SER A 76 21.54 3.62 11.92
N GLY A 77 21.76 4.53 10.96
CA GLY A 77 22.93 4.55 10.10
C GLY A 77 22.97 3.41 9.08
N TRP A 78 21.84 2.80 8.76
CA TRP A 78 21.78 1.74 7.77
C TRP A 78 21.94 2.33 6.38
N SER A 79 23.10 2.08 5.79
CA SER A 79 23.35 2.30 4.37
C SER A 79 23.28 0.98 3.61
N ASP A 80 22.89 1.06 2.34
CA ASP A 80 22.93 -0.10 1.47
C ASP A 80 24.37 -0.64 1.36
N ARG A 81 24.53 -1.96 1.53
CA ARG A 81 25.84 -2.64 1.66
C ARG A 81 26.71 -2.55 0.41
N TYR A 82 26.11 -2.17 -0.73
CA TYR A 82 26.77 -2.11 -2.04
C TYR A 82 26.89 -0.69 -2.60
N THR A 83 25.92 0.20 -2.31
CA THR A 83 25.89 1.54 -2.90
C THR A 83 26.20 2.67 -1.92
N MET A 84 26.32 2.37 -0.61
CA MET A 84 26.47 3.36 0.48
C MET A 84 25.47 4.52 0.43
N GLN A 85 24.32 4.32 -0.23
CA GLN A 85 23.27 5.32 -0.29
C GLN A 85 22.41 5.24 0.97
N PRO A 86 22.04 6.39 1.56
CA PRO A 86 21.10 6.45 2.67
C PRO A 86 19.78 5.78 2.30
N ALA A 87 19.16 5.08 3.25
CA ALA A 87 17.86 4.47 3.02
C ALA A 87 16.83 5.49 2.51
N SER A 88 16.88 6.74 2.98
CA SER A 88 16.00 7.82 2.53
C SER A 88 16.09 8.12 1.02
N ASP A 89 17.27 7.96 0.42
CA ASP A 89 17.48 8.20 -1.02
C ASP A 89 16.86 7.08 -1.88
N ILE A 90 16.87 5.85 -1.38
CA ILE A 90 16.18 4.71 -2.01
C ILE A 90 14.66 4.93 -2.00
N TYR A 91 14.10 5.48 -0.91
CA TYR A 91 12.67 5.82 -0.84
C TYR A 91 12.31 6.90 -1.86
N ARG A 92 13.11 7.96 -1.98
CA ARG A 92 12.89 9.04 -2.94
C ARG A 92 13.03 8.61 -4.39
N ASN A 93 14.07 7.86 -4.73
CA ASN A 93 14.35 7.51 -6.12
C ASN A 93 13.56 6.30 -6.63
N ARG A 94 13.16 5.37 -5.76
CA ARG A 94 12.49 4.13 -6.20
C ARG A 94 11.04 4.04 -5.77
N ILE A 95 10.70 4.48 -4.55
CA ILE A 95 9.35 4.30 -4.00
C ILE A 95 8.45 5.47 -4.40
N LEU A 96 8.95 6.71 -4.35
CA LEU A 96 8.16 7.91 -4.71
C LEU A 96 7.60 7.88 -6.16
N PRO A 97 8.35 7.44 -7.19
CA PRO A 97 7.81 7.32 -8.55
C PRO A 97 6.66 6.32 -8.67
N THR A 98 6.57 5.33 -7.78
CA THR A 98 5.48 4.33 -7.78
C THR A 98 4.13 4.89 -7.33
N LEU A 99 4.11 6.11 -6.78
CA LEU A 99 2.85 6.83 -6.54
C LEU A 99 2.14 7.24 -7.82
N ILE A 100 2.89 7.51 -8.90
CA ILE A 100 2.32 7.92 -10.20
C ILE A 100 1.37 6.84 -10.77
N PRO A 101 1.78 5.57 -10.94
CA PRO A 101 0.87 4.53 -11.43
C PRO A 101 -0.29 4.27 -10.45
N PHE A 102 -0.09 4.46 -9.14
CA PHE A 102 -1.17 4.32 -8.17
C PHE A 102 -2.25 5.41 -8.32
N ILE A 103 -1.85 6.67 -8.50
CA ILE A 103 -2.77 7.79 -8.76
C ILE A 103 -3.52 7.57 -10.08
N LEU A 104 -2.83 7.12 -11.13
CA LEU A 104 -3.45 6.81 -12.42
C LEU A 104 -4.47 5.68 -12.30
N LEU A 105 -4.20 4.64 -11.50
CA LEU A 105 -5.15 3.56 -11.23
C LEU A 105 -6.39 4.04 -10.49
N ILE A 106 -6.24 4.94 -9.51
CA ILE A 106 -7.39 5.56 -8.84
C ILE A 106 -8.20 6.38 -9.82
N ALA A 107 -7.56 7.21 -10.65
CA ALA A 107 -8.24 8.01 -11.66
C ALA A 107 -9.00 7.12 -12.65
N ALA A 108 -8.40 6.02 -13.12
CA ALA A 108 -9.06 5.05 -13.99
C ALA A 108 -10.24 4.35 -13.30
N ALA A 109 -10.12 3.99 -12.02
CA ALA A 109 -11.21 3.38 -11.27
C ALA A 109 -12.39 4.34 -11.05
N VAL A 110 -12.11 5.62 -10.82
CA VAL A 110 -13.13 6.67 -10.71
C VAL A 110 -13.81 6.91 -12.06
N LEU A 111 -13.05 6.99 -13.15
CA LEU A 111 -13.61 7.12 -14.50
C LEU A 111 -14.50 5.91 -14.86
N GLN A 112 -14.05 4.69 -14.56
CA GLN A 112 -14.87 3.48 -14.74
C GLN A 112 -16.15 3.53 -13.90
N TYR A 113 -16.10 4.05 -12.68
CA TYR A 113 -17.28 4.19 -11.83
C TYR A 113 -18.34 5.10 -12.46
N PHE A 114 -17.93 6.26 -12.99
CA PHE A 114 -18.85 7.17 -13.69
C PHE A 114 -19.39 6.58 -15.00
N SER A 115 -18.55 5.92 -15.81
CA SER A 115 -19.00 5.30 -17.07
C SER A 115 -19.90 4.06 -16.87
N TYR A 116 -19.78 3.35 -15.74
CA TYR A 116 -20.68 2.23 -15.42
C TYR A 116 -22.09 2.69 -15.03
N ASP A 117 -22.21 3.89 -14.47
CA ASP A 117 -23.50 4.49 -14.09
C ASP A 117 -24.31 4.84 -15.35
N GLU A 118 -23.66 5.44 -16.35
CA GLU A 118 -24.27 5.79 -17.65
C GLU A 118 -24.79 4.55 -18.40
N THR A 119 -24.02 3.44 -18.42
CA THR A 119 -24.41 2.20 -19.12
C THR A 119 -25.49 1.40 -18.41
N LEU A 120 -25.64 1.52 -17.08
CA LEU A 120 -26.76 0.94 -16.33
C LEU A 120 -28.06 1.72 -16.54
N ASN A 121 -27.97 3.05 -16.63
CA ASN A 121 -29.14 3.90 -16.84
C ASN A 121 -29.75 3.69 -18.25
N GLU A 122 -28.92 3.47 -19.26
CA GLU A 122 -29.38 3.19 -20.63
C GLU A 122 -30.11 1.84 -20.76
N LYS A 123 -29.70 0.82 -19.99
CA LYS A 123 -30.37 -0.50 -19.97
C LYS A 123 -31.63 -0.57 -19.10
N SER A 124 -31.83 0.36 -18.19
CA SER A 124 -33.01 0.43 -17.31
C SER A 124 -34.19 1.17 -17.94
N GLY A 125 -33.98 1.89 -19.03
CA GLY A 125 -34.99 2.71 -19.71
C GLY A 125 -35.53 2.14 -21.03
N GLY A 126 -35.28 0.86 -21.32
CA GLY A 126 -35.77 0.16 -22.51
C GLY A 126 -36.90 -0.81 -22.23
#